data_AF-A0AAD8MTJ2-F1
#
_entry.id   AF-A0AAD8MTJ2-F1
#
_cell.length_a   1.000
_cell.length_b   1.000
_cell.length_c   1.000
_cell.angle_alpha   90.00
_cell.angle_beta   90.00
_cell.angle_gamma   90.00
#
_symmetry.space_group_name_H-M   'P 1'
#
loop_
_entity.id
_entity.type
_entity.pdbx_description
1 polymer ?
#
loop_
_entity_poly.entity_id
_entity_poly.type
_entity_poly.pdbx_seq_one_letter_code
_entity_poly.pdbx_strand_id
1 'polypeptide(L)'
;MTIPVIDLSKLSEELLDRVKKVSSECYRLERQERFKTSTPAKLLNELIEKKCYNKLETVDWEDVFLLSDDNDWSSQTPGFRETMTEYKHELKKLAVQVMRSIASFYNPSYNATISLAKQLLKTLNKEVNTDYPEFVFGDYMSVYTEQKFLPKEPRFQAVKSK
;
A
#
# COMPACT_ATOMS: atom_id res chain seq x y z
N MET A 1 -8.70 -13.33 19.43
CA MET A 1 -8.74 -12.10 18.61
C MET A 1 -8.26 -12.48 17.22
N THR A 2 -9.14 -12.48 16.22
CA THR A 2 -8.79 -12.83 14.84
C THR A 2 -8.03 -11.67 14.22
N ILE A 3 -6.77 -11.88 13.82
CA ILE A 3 -6.01 -10.87 13.07
C ILE A 3 -6.72 -10.70 11.72
N PRO A 4 -7.23 -9.51 11.38
CA PRO A 4 -7.85 -9.31 10.08
C PRO A 4 -6.76 -9.43 9.01
N VAL A 5 -6.84 -10.51 8.24
CA VAL A 5 -5.99 -10.73 7.06
C VAL A 5 -6.44 -9.72 5.99
N ILE A 6 -5.52 -8.84 5.62
CA ILE A 6 -5.72 -7.92 4.49
C ILE A 6 -5.53 -8.75 3.24
N ASP A 7 -6.65 -9.16 2.66
CA ASP A 7 -6.68 -9.93 1.44
C ASP A 7 -6.88 -9.00 0.25
N LEU A 8 -5.81 -8.78 -0.50
CA LEU A 8 -5.82 -7.97 -1.71
C LEU A 8 -6.56 -8.66 -2.86
N SER A 9 -6.80 -9.97 -2.79
CA SER A 9 -7.59 -10.73 -3.78
C SER A 9 -9.10 -10.44 -3.70
N LYS A 10 -9.54 -9.64 -2.72
CA LYS A 10 -10.92 -9.16 -2.62
C LYS A 10 -11.29 -8.15 -3.71
N LEU A 11 -10.33 -7.58 -4.43
CA LEU A 11 -10.60 -6.85 -5.65
C LEU A 11 -10.88 -7.85 -6.76
N SER A 12 -12.06 -7.79 -7.38
CA SER A 12 -12.40 -8.72 -8.45
C SER A 12 -11.47 -8.52 -9.65
N GLU A 13 -10.99 -9.63 -10.22
CA GLU A 13 -10.15 -9.60 -11.43
C GLU A 13 -10.88 -8.88 -12.58
N GLU A 14 -12.20 -9.07 -12.68
CA GLU A 14 -13.06 -8.37 -13.63
C GLU A 14 -13.01 -6.83 -13.48
N LEU A 15 -13.04 -6.32 -12.24
CA LEU A 15 -12.93 -4.88 -11.99
C LEU A 15 -11.53 -4.37 -12.38
N LEU A 16 -10.48 -5.14 -12.06
CA LEU A 16 -9.10 -4.78 -12.42
C LEU A 16 -8.88 -4.76 -13.94
N ASP A 17 -9.46 -5.72 -14.66
CA ASP A 17 -9.41 -5.76 -16.13
C ASP A 17 -10.15 -4.57 -16.75
N ARG A 18 -11.33 -4.21 -16.21
CA ARG A 18 -12.04 -2.99 -16.64
C ARG A 18 -11.21 -1.73 -16.37
N VAL A 19 -10.61 -1.60 -15.17
CA VAL A 19 -9.74 -0.46 -14.81
C VAL A 19 -8.56 -0.35 -15.78
N LYS A 20 -7.90 -1.48 -16.08
CA LYS A 20 -6.80 -1.53 -17.04
C LYS A 20 -7.26 -1.08 -18.43
N LYS A 21 -8.42 -1.55 -18.87
CA LYS A 21 -9.00 -1.19 -20.17
C LYS A 21 -9.27 0.31 -20.25
N VAL A 22 -10.07 0.87 -19.33
CA VAL A 22 -10.46 2.29 -19.37
C VAL A 22 -9.26 3.22 -19.18
N SER A 23 -8.27 2.84 -18.37
CA SER A 23 -7.03 3.62 -18.21
C SER A 23 -6.20 3.65 -19.49
N SER A 24 -6.10 2.51 -20.20
CA SER A 24 -5.37 2.42 -21.47
C SER A 24 -6.07 3.23 -22.57
N GLU A 25 -7.40 3.16 -22.62
CA GLU A 25 -8.21 3.92 -23.58
C GLU A 25 -8.13 5.42 -23.33
N CYS A 26 -8.21 5.84 -22.06
CA CYS A 26 -8.06 7.24 -21.65
C CYS A 26 -6.69 7.80 -22.05
N TYR A 27 -5.60 7.04 -21.81
CA TYR A 27 -4.29 7.46 -22.30
C TYR A 27 -4.27 7.62 -23.82
N ARG A 28 -4.76 6.62 -24.56
CA ARG A 28 -4.74 6.63 -26.03
C ARG A 28 -5.54 7.80 -26.63
N LEU A 29 -6.73 8.06 -26.10
CA LEU A 29 -7.65 9.06 -26.65
C LEU A 29 -7.30 10.48 -26.20
N GLU A 30 -6.93 10.66 -24.94
CA GLU A 30 -6.87 11.99 -24.34
C GLU A 30 -5.43 12.46 -24.11
N ARG A 31 -4.46 11.55 -23.97
CA ARG A 31 -3.10 11.90 -23.51
C ARG A 31 -2.03 11.67 -24.55
N GLN A 32 -2.13 10.61 -25.35
CA GLN A 32 -1.05 10.13 -26.20
C GLN A 32 -0.49 11.19 -27.14
N GLU A 33 -1.34 11.99 -27.78
CA GLU A 33 -0.88 13.05 -28.69
C GLU A 33 -0.19 14.21 -27.95
N ARG A 34 -0.68 14.58 -26.76
CA ARG A 34 -0.02 15.57 -25.90
C ARG A 34 1.32 15.05 -25.38
N PHE A 35 1.40 13.77 -25.04
CA PHE A 35 2.65 13.14 -24.61
C PHE A 35 3.68 13.11 -25.75
N LYS A 36 3.31 12.69 -26.96
CA LYS A 36 4.20 12.68 -28.14
C LYS A 36 4.75 14.06 -28.49
N THR A 37 3.99 15.12 -28.20
CA THR A 37 4.38 16.51 -28.47
C THR A 37 5.07 17.20 -27.28
N SER A 38 5.24 16.50 -26.16
CA SER A 38 5.84 17.01 -24.93
C SER A 38 7.35 17.24 -25.04
N THR A 39 7.89 18.08 -24.16
CA THR A 39 9.33 18.36 -24.08
C THR A 39 10.16 17.09 -23.83
N PRO A 40 9.81 16.20 -22.87
CA PRO A 40 10.55 14.95 -22.67
C PRO A 40 10.58 14.05 -23.91
N ALA A 41 9.44 13.89 -24.60
CA ALA A 41 9.36 13.06 -25.80
C ALA A 41 10.20 13.64 -26.95
N LYS A 42 10.21 14.97 -27.13
CA LYS A 42 11.06 15.65 -28.11
C LYS A 42 12.54 15.52 -27.80
N LEU A 43 12.95 15.76 -26.55
CA LEU A 43 14.33 15.62 -26.11
C LEU A 43 14.84 14.18 -26.32
N LEU A 44 14.00 13.18 -26.06
CA LEU A 44 14.32 11.78 -26.31
C LEU A 44 14.55 11.52 -27.81
N ASN A 45 13.65 11.98 -28.68
CA ASN A 45 13.80 11.82 -30.13
C ASN A 45 15.10 12.48 -30.64
N GLU A 46 15.40 13.68 -30.16
CA GLU A 46 16.66 14.37 -30.51
C GLU A 46 17.92 13.62 -30.05
N LEU A 47 17.90 13.01 -28.86
CA LEU A 47 19.04 12.23 -28.37
C LEU A 47 19.24 10.94 -29.18
N ILE A 48 18.15 10.28 -29.56
CA ILE A 48 18.17 9.11 -30.46
C ILE A 48 18.80 9.49 -31.80
N GLU A 49 18.37 10.61 -32.39
CA GLU A 49 18.92 11.13 -33.66
C GLU A 49 20.40 11.50 -33.55
N LYS A 50 20.80 12.17 -32.45
CA LYS A 50 22.19 12.60 -32.20
C LYS A 50 23.11 11.47 -31.76
N LYS A 51 22.61 10.24 -31.55
CA LYS A 51 23.35 9.09 -30.96
C LYS A 51 24.12 9.46 -29.69
N CYS A 52 23.56 10.35 -28.88
CA CYS A 52 24.23 10.89 -27.70
C CYS A 52 23.75 10.12 -26.46
N TYR A 53 24.65 9.39 -25.81
CA TYR A 53 24.35 8.56 -24.63
C TYR A 53 24.54 9.31 -23.29
N ASN A 54 24.47 10.64 -23.33
CA ASN A 54 24.61 11.43 -22.11
C ASN A 54 23.43 11.11 -21.19
N LYS A 55 23.72 10.73 -19.94
CA LYS A 55 22.71 10.36 -18.95
C LYS A 55 21.80 11.57 -18.70
N LEU A 56 20.55 11.49 -19.13
CA LEU A 56 19.48 12.40 -18.69
C LEU A 56 19.23 12.10 -17.21
N GLU A 57 19.84 12.90 -16.33
CA GLU A 57 19.56 12.78 -14.91
C GLU A 57 18.23 13.49 -14.58
N THR A 58 17.35 12.77 -13.88
CA THR A 58 16.15 13.32 -13.23
C THR A 58 14.99 13.65 -14.17
N VAL A 59 14.63 12.75 -15.09
CA VAL A 59 13.34 12.80 -15.81
C VAL A 59 12.60 11.49 -15.60
N ASP A 60 11.46 11.54 -14.93
CA ASP A 60 10.55 10.40 -14.82
C ASP A 60 9.85 10.19 -16.16
N TRP A 61 10.01 9.01 -16.74
CA TRP A 61 9.42 8.67 -18.03
C TRP A 61 7.99 8.15 -17.85
N GLU A 62 7.13 9.00 -17.30
CA GLU A 62 5.72 8.69 -17.06
C GLU A 62 4.81 9.87 -17.42
N ASP A 63 3.58 9.55 -17.83
CA ASP A 63 2.49 10.52 -17.82
C ASP A 63 1.56 10.16 -16.66
N VAL A 64 1.23 11.15 -15.84
CA VAL A 64 0.43 10.98 -14.62
C VAL A 64 -0.81 11.85 -14.71
N PHE A 65 -1.94 11.31 -14.27
CA PHE A 65 -3.15 12.08 -14.09
C PHE A 65 -3.81 11.78 -12.76
N LEU A 66 -4.13 12.85 -12.04
CA LEU A 66 -4.71 12.81 -10.71
C LEU A 66 -6.23 12.86 -10.81
N LEU A 67 -6.88 11.79 -10.35
CA LEU A 67 -8.33 11.74 -10.17
C LEU A 67 -8.67 12.19 -8.75
N SER A 68 -9.32 13.34 -8.64
CA SER A 68 -9.92 13.85 -7.40
C SER A 68 -11.41 14.08 -7.60
N ASP A 69 -12.14 14.26 -6.50
CA ASP A 69 -13.58 14.59 -6.57
C ASP A 69 -13.80 16.03 -7.11
N ASP A 70 -12.80 16.90 -6.97
CA ASP A 70 -12.84 18.30 -7.37
C ASP A 70 -12.37 18.55 -8.81
N ASN A 71 -11.82 17.53 -9.49
CA ASN A 71 -11.37 17.63 -10.87
C ASN A 71 -12.44 17.11 -11.84
N ASP A 72 -12.46 17.66 -13.05
CA ASP A 72 -13.22 17.07 -14.15
C ASP A 72 -12.57 15.77 -14.61
N TRP A 73 -13.36 14.69 -14.57
CA TRP A 73 -12.90 13.38 -15.06
C TRP A 73 -13.02 13.35 -16.58
N SER A 74 -12.15 12.54 -17.19
CA SER A 74 -12.24 12.12 -18.60
C SER A 74 -13.70 11.88 -19.00
N SER A 75 -14.21 12.70 -19.92
CA SER A 75 -15.55 12.57 -20.50
C SER A 75 -15.54 11.81 -21.82
N GLN A 76 -14.37 11.65 -22.43
CA GLN A 76 -14.23 11.08 -23.77
C GLN A 76 -14.10 9.55 -23.75
N THR A 77 -13.77 8.96 -22.61
CA THR A 77 -13.63 7.51 -22.46
C THR A 77 -14.92 6.91 -21.87
N PRO A 78 -15.72 6.17 -22.65
CA PRO A 78 -16.97 5.60 -22.17
C PRO A 78 -16.73 4.62 -21.02
N GLY A 79 -17.54 4.69 -19.95
CA GLY A 79 -17.42 3.79 -18.80
C GLY A 79 -16.24 4.10 -17.86
N PHE A 80 -15.43 5.13 -18.16
CA PHE A 80 -14.27 5.49 -17.34
C PHE A 80 -14.69 5.94 -15.94
N ARG A 81 -15.66 6.86 -15.85
CA ARG A 81 -16.12 7.41 -14.58
C ARG A 81 -16.75 6.34 -13.71
N GLU A 82 -17.61 5.51 -14.28
CA GLU A 82 -18.28 4.43 -13.58
C GLU A 82 -17.27 3.43 -13.02
N THR A 83 -16.35 2.95 -13.87
CA THR A 83 -15.33 1.97 -13.50
C THR A 83 -14.38 2.51 -12.42
N MET A 84 -13.86 3.73 -12.59
CA MET A 84 -12.92 4.33 -11.64
C MET A 84 -13.61 4.71 -10.32
N THR A 85 -14.91 5.04 -10.34
CA THR A 85 -15.71 5.26 -9.12
C THR A 85 -15.88 3.97 -8.33
N GLU A 86 -16.23 2.88 -9.02
CA GLU A 86 -16.35 1.55 -8.40
C GLU A 86 -15.00 1.10 -7.81
N TYR A 87 -13.91 1.26 -8.57
CA TYR A 87 -12.56 0.95 -8.11
C TYR A 87 -12.17 1.77 -6.86
N LYS A 88 -12.41 3.08 -6.86
CA LYS A 88 -12.18 3.97 -5.70
C LYS A 88 -12.95 3.50 -4.48
N HIS A 89 -14.20 3.07 -4.65
CA HIS A 89 -15.03 2.58 -3.56
C HIS A 89 -14.47 1.29 -2.94
N GLU A 90 -14.06 0.32 -3.76
CA GLU A 90 -13.47 -0.93 -3.27
C GLU A 90 -12.11 -0.69 -2.59
N LEU A 91 -11.26 0.20 -3.14
CA LEU A 91 -10.02 0.62 -2.49
C LEU A 91 -10.28 1.27 -1.12
N LYS A 92 -11.32 2.10 -1.00
CA LYS A 92 -11.69 2.73 0.27
C LYS A 92 -12.10 1.69 1.32
N LYS A 93 -12.88 0.66 0.94
CA LYS A 93 -13.23 -0.45 1.85
C LYS A 93 -11.98 -1.18 2.33
N LEU A 94 -11.05 -1.45 1.42
CA LEU A 94 -9.79 -2.10 1.74
C LEU A 94 -8.96 -1.25 2.71
N ALA A 95 -8.80 0.05 2.43
CA ALA A 95 -8.08 0.98 3.30
C ALA A 95 -8.68 1.04 4.72
N VAL A 96 -10.01 1.03 4.85
CA VAL A 96 -10.68 0.94 6.16
C VAL A 96 -10.36 -0.36 6.88
N GLN A 97 -10.28 -1.50 6.18
CA GLN A 97 -9.86 -2.77 6.79
C GLN A 97 -8.40 -2.71 7.26
N VAL A 98 -7.49 -2.13 6.47
CA VAL A 98 -6.09 -1.92 6.86
C VAL A 98 -6.00 -1.04 8.11
N MET A 99 -6.70 0.10 8.13
CA MET A 99 -6.73 1.00 9.28
C MET A 99 -7.29 0.31 10.54
N ARG A 100 -8.34 -0.51 10.41
CA ARG A 100 -8.87 -1.29 11.53
C ARG A 100 -7.85 -2.33 12.03
N SER A 101 -7.14 -3.00 11.14
CA SER A 101 -6.08 -3.95 11.49
C SER A 101 -4.99 -3.26 12.31
N ILE A 102 -4.48 -2.13 11.80
CA ILE A 102 -3.49 -1.29 12.48
C ILE A 102 -4.03 -0.85 13.85
N ALA A 103 -5.22 -0.27 13.92
CA ALA A 103 -5.81 0.19 15.17
C ALA A 103 -5.98 -0.94 16.20
N SER A 104 -6.39 -2.14 15.76
CA SER A 104 -6.50 -3.30 16.65
C SER A 104 -5.16 -3.81 17.15
N PHE A 105 -4.10 -3.65 16.36
CA PHE A 105 -2.73 -3.99 16.77
C PHE A 105 -2.17 -2.98 17.79
N TYR A 106 -2.47 -1.70 17.63
CA TYR A 106 -2.01 -0.64 18.54
C TYR A 106 -2.89 -0.47 19.79
N ASN A 107 -4.14 -0.96 19.77
CA ASN A 107 -5.02 -1.02 20.93
C ASN A 107 -5.62 -2.43 21.12
N PRO A 108 -4.77 -3.43 21.41
CA PRO A 108 -5.23 -4.78 21.66
C PRO A 108 -6.04 -4.83 22.96
N SER A 109 -7.04 -5.72 23.01
CA SER A 109 -7.76 -6.05 24.25
C SER A 109 -6.78 -6.37 25.37
N TYR A 110 -7.13 -6.01 26.62
CA TYR A 110 -6.32 -6.30 27.80
C TYR A 110 -5.96 -7.79 27.92
N ASN A 111 -6.85 -8.69 27.49
CA ASN A 111 -6.64 -10.14 27.55
C ASN A 111 -6.06 -10.72 26.25
N ALA A 112 -5.56 -9.89 25.33
CA ALA A 112 -5.04 -10.35 24.05
C ALA A 112 -3.66 -10.97 24.20
N THR A 113 -3.47 -12.16 23.66
CA THR A 113 -2.13 -12.75 23.48
C THR A 113 -1.45 -12.14 22.25
N ILE A 114 -0.27 -11.57 22.45
CA ILE A 114 0.60 -11.02 21.42
C ILE A 114 1.71 -12.03 21.16
N SER A 115 1.87 -12.44 19.90
CA SER A 115 2.95 -13.32 19.46
C SER A 115 3.24 -13.11 17.99
N LEU A 116 4.38 -13.63 17.53
CA LEU A 116 4.74 -13.58 16.12
C LEU A 116 3.72 -14.37 15.28
N ALA A 117 3.24 -13.79 14.17
CA ALA A 117 2.26 -14.42 13.29
C ALA A 117 2.90 -15.57 12.46
N LYS A 118 3.11 -16.73 13.11
CA LYS A 118 3.83 -17.90 12.58
C LYS A 118 3.30 -18.39 11.22
N GLN A 119 2.00 -18.22 10.95
CA GLN A 119 1.39 -18.60 9.68
C GLN A 119 1.87 -17.74 8.50
N LEU A 120 2.10 -16.44 8.71
CA LEU A 120 2.59 -15.53 7.66
C LEU A 120 4.08 -15.75 7.36
N LEU A 121 4.87 -16.16 8.36
CA LEU A 121 6.29 -16.47 8.18
C LEU A 121 6.50 -17.65 7.22
N LYS A 122 5.64 -18.67 7.31
CA LYS A 122 5.67 -19.84 6.43
C LYS A 122 5.43 -19.46 4.97
N THR A 123 4.56 -18.49 4.71
CA THR A 123 4.25 -18.01 3.35
C THR A 123 5.37 -17.14 2.76
N LEU A 124 6.14 -16.45 3.59
CA LEU A 124 7.13 -15.46 3.15
C LEU A 124 8.55 -16.03 2.96
N ASN A 125 8.80 -17.31 3.26
CA ASN A 125 10.13 -17.97 3.18
C ASN A 125 11.26 -17.16 3.84
N LYS A 126 10.96 -16.40 4.89
CA LYS A 126 11.96 -15.62 5.65
C LYS A 126 12.40 -16.42 6.87
N GLU A 127 13.69 -16.66 7.00
CA GLU A 127 14.34 -17.06 8.27
C GLU A 127 14.32 -15.87 9.23
N VAL A 128 13.17 -15.63 9.86
CA VAL A 128 13.03 -14.59 10.88
C VAL A 128 13.37 -15.19 12.24
N ASN A 129 14.24 -14.52 12.99
CA ASN A 129 14.57 -14.89 14.36
C ASN A 129 13.28 -15.03 15.19
N THR A 130 12.97 -16.25 15.62
CA THR A 130 11.73 -16.61 16.32
C THR A 130 11.70 -16.19 17.79
N ASP A 131 12.71 -15.45 18.26
CA ASP A 131 12.89 -15.08 19.67
C ASP A 131 11.93 -13.97 20.17
N TYR A 132 10.95 -13.57 19.36
CA TYR A 132 9.91 -12.65 19.84
C TYR A 132 8.98 -13.38 20.84
N PRO A 133 8.84 -12.88 22.08
CA PRO A 133 8.10 -13.59 23.12
C PRO A 133 6.59 -13.60 22.85
N GLU A 134 5.94 -14.64 23.35
CA GLU A 134 4.49 -14.70 23.47
C GLU A 134 4.08 -14.17 24.86
N PHE A 135 3.16 -13.21 24.91
CA PHE A 135 2.72 -12.60 26.17
C PHE A 135 1.29 -12.05 26.08
N VAL A 136 0.63 -11.86 27.21
CA VAL A 136 -0.69 -11.19 27.28
C VAL A 136 -0.49 -9.68 27.37
N PHE A 137 -1.26 -8.91 26.61
CA PHE A 137 -1.12 -7.46 26.54
C PHE A 137 -1.32 -6.77 27.89
N GLY A 138 -2.28 -7.21 28.70
CA GLY A 138 -2.52 -6.69 30.04
C GLY A 138 -1.33 -6.89 30.97
N ASP A 139 -0.68 -8.06 30.91
CA ASP A 139 0.52 -8.33 31.69
C ASP A 139 1.67 -7.43 31.23
N TYR A 140 1.85 -7.25 29.93
CA TYR A 140 2.79 -6.27 29.40
C TYR A 140 2.47 -4.83 29.83
N MET A 141 1.19 -4.43 29.87
CA MET A 141 0.78 -3.10 30.33
C MET A 141 1.07 -2.87 31.80
N SER A 142 0.92 -3.89 32.65
CA SER A 142 1.30 -3.79 34.07
C SER A 142 2.80 -3.51 34.22
N VAL A 143 3.66 -4.25 33.48
CA VAL A 143 5.12 -4.05 33.48
C VAL A 143 5.50 -2.70 32.83
N TYR A 144 4.87 -2.35 31.72
CA TYR A 144 5.11 -1.09 31.02
C TYR A 144 4.80 0.12 31.91
N THR A 145 3.69 0.08 32.67
CA THR A 145 3.30 1.21 33.53
C THR A 145 4.35 1.51 34.59
N GLU A 146 4.97 0.48 35.16
CA GLU A 146 6.04 0.58 36.16
C GLU A 146 7.40 0.95 35.52
N GLN A 147 7.67 0.46 34.31
CA GLN A 147 9.02 0.48 33.72
C GLN A 147 9.14 1.32 32.44
N LYS A 148 8.13 2.12 32.06
CA LYS A 148 8.13 2.89 30.78
C LYS A 148 9.29 3.87 30.64
N PHE A 149 9.83 4.34 31.76
CA PHE A 149 10.98 5.27 31.82
C PHE A 149 12.32 4.55 32.02
N LEU A 150 12.33 3.22 32.13
CA LEU A 150 13.53 2.41 32.25
C LEU A 150 13.97 1.88 30.86
N PRO A 151 15.21 1.33 30.74
CA PRO A 151 15.65 0.66 29.52
C PRO A 151 14.63 -0.36 29.00
N LYS A 152 14.59 -0.56 27.68
CA LYS A 152 13.58 -1.40 27.03
C LYS A 152 13.78 -2.90 27.26
N GLU A 153 15.03 -3.34 27.19
CA GLU A 153 15.39 -4.76 27.22
C GLU A 153 14.89 -5.53 28.47
N PRO A 154 14.96 -4.96 29.70
CA PRO A 154 14.46 -5.65 30.90
C PRO A 154 12.95 -5.92 30.92
N ARG A 155 12.14 -5.17 30.16
CA ARG A 155 10.67 -5.30 30.20
C ARG A 155 10.18 -6.66 29.70
N PHE A 156 10.77 -7.18 28.63
CA PHE A 156 10.37 -8.49 28.09
C PHE A 156 10.76 -9.65 29.03
N GLN A 157 11.85 -9.51 29.78
CA GLN A 157 12.24 -10.49 30.79
C GLN A 157 11.29 -10.44 32.00
N ALA A 158 10.87 -9.25 32.42
CA ALA A 158 9.89 -9.08 33.49
C ALA A 158 8.51 -9.64 33.11
N VAL A 159 8.08 -9.49 31.86
CA VAL A 159 6.82 -10.07 31.36
C VAL A 159 6.87 -11.59 31.29
N LYS A 160 8.01 -12.19 30.91
CA LYS A 160 8.19 -13.66 30.94
C LYS A 160 8.12 -14.26 32.35
N SER A 161 8.24 -13.44 33.39
CA SER A 161 8.32 -13.88 34.79
C SER A 161 6.98 -13.72 35.54
N LYS A 162 5.91 -13.28 34.86
CA LYS A 162 4.53 -13.27 35.37
C LYS A 162 3.78 -14.51 34.89
#